data_AF-Q9B1N7-F1
#
_entry.id   AF-Q9B1N7-F1
#
_cell.length_a   1.000
_cell.length_b   1.000
_cell.length_c   1.000
_cell.angle_alpha   90.00
_cell.angle_beta   90.00
_cell.angle_gamma   90.00
#
_symmetry.space_group_name_H-M   'P 1'
#
loop_
_entity.id
_entity.type
_entity.pdbx_description
1 polymer ?
#
loop_
_entity_poly.entity_id
_entity_poly.type
_entity_poly.pdbx_seq_one_letter_code
_entity_poly.pdbx_strand_id
1 'polypeptide(L)'
;PLTGFMPKWLILQELAKQGLPLTATVMALAALISLYFYLRLCYAMTLTISPNTVTSTTPWRTQTTQASIPLALSTVVALGLLPITPTVMMLVT
;
A
#
# COMPACT_ATOMS: atom_id res chain seq x y z
N PRO A 1 -8.62 0.74 2.87
CA PRO A 1 -8.65 -0.66 3.37
C PRO A 1 -7.26 -1.24 3.70
N LEU A 2 -6.21 -0.74 3.06
CA LEU A 2 -4.84 -1.20 3.27
C LEU A 2 -4.16 -0.51 4.45
N THR A 3 -3.16 -1.16 5.03
CA THR A 3 -2.40 -0.70 6.20
C THR A 3 -1.76 0.67 6.03
N GLY A 4 -1.31 1.04 4.83
CA GLY A 4 -0.72 2.35 4.58
C GLY A 4 -1.64 3.55 4.83
N PHE A 5 -2.95 3.32 4.96
CA PHE A 5 -3.91 4.36 5.34
C PHE A 5 -3.92 4.65 6.85
N MET A 6 -3.63 3.65 7.69
CA MET A 6 -3.63 3.77 9.15
C MET A 6 -2.75 4.91 9.68
N PRO A 7 -1.43 4.98 9.38
CA PRO A 7 -0.57 5.99 9.96
C PRO A 7 -0.91 7.40 9.45
N LYS A 8 -1.27 7.55 8.16
CA LYS A 8 -1.71 8.83 7.60
C LYS A 8 -2.97 9.34 8.29
N TRP A 9 -3.93 8.46 8.54
CA TRP A 9 -5.17 8.82 9.21
C TRP A 9 -4.94 9.20 10.68
N LEU A 10 -4.11 8.47 11.41
CA LEU A 10 -3.75 8.81 12.80
C LEU A 10 -3.04 10.17 12.90
N ILE A 11 -2.13 10.48 11.98
CA ILE A 11 -1.47 11.79 11.93
C ILE A 11 -2.49 12.91 11.68
N LEU A 12 -3.43 12.72 10.75
CA LEU A 12 -4.48 13.71 10.48
C LEU A 12 -5.40 13.91 11.70
N GLN A 13 -5.73 12.83 12.41
CA GLN A 13 -6.55 12.91 13.61
C GLN A 13 -5.86 13.74 14.70
N GLU A 14 -4.55 13.56 14.89
CA GLU A 14 -3.81 14.31 15.90
C GLU A 14 -3.59 15.78 15.52
N LEU A 15 -3.31 16.06 14.24
CA LEU A 15 -3.20 17.44 13.74
C LEU A 15 -4.52 18.21 13.85
N ALA A 16 -5.66 17.53 13.65
CA ALA A 16 -6.98 18.13 13.84
C ALA A 16 -7.25 18.49 15.30
N LYS A 17 -6.84 17.64 16.27
CA LYS A 17 -6.95 17.95 17.70
C LYS A 17 -6.08 19.13 18.12
N GLN A 18 -4.91 19.30 17.49
CA GLN A 18 -3.99 20.41 17.75
C GLN A 18 -4.42 21.74 17.10
N GLY A 19 -5.61 21.80 16.47
CA GLY A 19 -6.16 23.04 15.91
C GLY A 19 -5.51 23.47 14.59
N LEU A 20 -4.84 22.56 13.87
CA LEU A 20 -4.20 22.84 12.58
C LEU A 20 -4.89 22.11 11.41
N PRO A 21 -6.18 22.39 11.11
CA PRO A 21 -6.89 21.70 10.04
C PRO A 21 -6.34 22.05 8.64
N LEU A 22 -5.78 23.24 8.46
CA LEU A 22 -5.25 23.69 7.17
C LEU A 22 -4.01 22.89 6.74
N THR A 23 -3.10 22.60 7.68
CA THR A 23 -1.91 21.79 7.36
C THR A 23 -2.29 20.33 7.09
N ALA A 24 -3.29 19.82 7.82
CA ALA A 24 -3.84 18.48 7.62
C ALA A 24 -4.43 18.31 6.20
N THR A 25 -5.20 19.28 5.69
CA THR A 25 -5.76 19.19 4.33
C THR A 25 -4.69 19.27 3.25
N VAL A 26 -3.67 20.13 3.40
CA VAL A 26 -2.54 20.21 2.46
C VAL A 26 -1.77 18.88 2.41
N MET A 27 -1.50 18.27 3.57
CA MET A 27 -0.85 16.95 3.63
C MET A 27 -1.72 15.85 3.02
N ALA A 28 -3.03 15.89 3.25
CA ALA A 28 -3.96 14.93 2.64
C ALA A 28 -3.94 15.05 1.12
N LEU A 29 -4.03 16.28 0.58
CA LEU A 29 -3.94 16.52 -0.87
C LEU A 29 -2.60 16.08 -1.45
N ALA A 30 -1.48 16.37 -0.78
CA ALA A 30 -0.15 15.91 -1.21
C ALA A 30 -0.08 14.36 -1.32
N ALA A 31 -0.73 13.65 -0.41
CA ALA A 31 -0.80 12.19 -0.46
C ALA A 31 -1.55 11.67 -1.70
N LEU A 32 -2.53 12.41 -2.24
CA LEU A 32 -3.26 11.99 -3.46
C LEU A 32 -2.37 11.97 -4.70
N ILE A 33 -1.36 12.83 -4.81
CA ILE A 33 -0.41 12.81 -5.94
C ILE A 33 0.35 11.48 -5.97
N SER A 34 0.85 11.02 -4.82
CA SER A 34 1.54 9.72 -4.73
C SER A 34 0.62 8.56 -5.08
N LEU A 35 -0.66 8.64 -4.71
CA LEU A 35 -1.67 7.62 -5.03
C LEU A 35 -1.91 7.52 -6.53
N TYR A 36 -1.99 8.66 -7.23
CA TYR A 36 -2.18 8.68 -8.68
C TYR A 36 -1.04 8.00 -9.44
N PHE A 37 0.20 8.20 -8.98
CA PHE A 37 1.36 7.51 -9.54
C PHE A 37 1.23 5.98 -9.40
N TYR A 38 0.85 5.49 -8.22
CA TYR A 38 0.62 4.05 -8.01
C TYR A 38 -0.50 3.49 -8.89
N LEU A 39 -1.57 4.25 -9.13
CA LEU A 39 -2.66 3.82 -10.02
C LEU A 39 -2.19 3.66 -11.47
N ARG A 40 -1.39 4.59 -12.00
CA ARG A 40 -0.82 4.45 -13.36
C ARG A 40 0.08 3.22 -13.47
N LEU A 41 0.89 2.95 -12.44
CA LEU A 41 1.76 1.78 -12.42
C LEU A 41 0.93 0.47 -12.40
N CYS A 42 -0.08 0.41 -11.55
CA CYS A 42 -1.02 -0.73 -11.49
C CYS A 42 -1.72 -0.93 -12.84
N TYR A 43 -2.15 0.16 -13.48
CA TYR A 43 -2.80 0.11 -14.78
C TYR A 43 -1.92 -0.58 -15.82
N ALA A 44 -0.66 -0.14 -15.95
CA ALA A 44 0.27 -0.69 -16.93
C ALA A 44 0.69 -2.14 -16.65
N MET A 45 0.71 -2.57 -15.38
CA MET A 45 1.25 -3.88 -14.99
C MET A 45 0.20 -4.99 -14.87
N THR A 46 -0.98 -4.69 -14.30
CA THR A 46 -1.95 -5.73 -13.91
C THR A 46 -3.31 -5.57 -14.56
N LEU A 47 -3.77 -4.33 -14.79
CA LEU A 47 -5.11 -4.08 -15.33
C LEU A 47 -5.16 -4.18 -16.86
N THR A 48 -4.06 -3.86 -17.55
CA THR A 48 -3.96 -4.00 -19.00
C THR A 48 -2.91 -5.04 -19.38
N ILE A 49 -3.23 -5.88 -20.36
CA ILE A 49 -2.27 -6.81 -20.97
C ILE A 49 -1.47 -6.04 -22.01
N SER A 50 -0.17 -5.86 -21.75
CA SER A 50 0.78 -5.34 -22.72
C SER A 50 1.22 -6.45 -23.70
N PRO A 51 1.64 -6.09 -24.93
CA PRO A 51 2.10 -7.08 -25.89
C PRO A 51 3.36 -7.78 -25.38
N ASN A 52 3.34 -9.13 -25.36
CA ASN A 52 4.45 -9.96 -24.94
C ASN A 52 5.27 -10.48 -26.14
N THR A 53 6.58 -10.69 -25.95
CA THR A 53 7.47 -11.27 -26.96
C THR A 53 7.37 -12.80 -27.00
N VAL A 54 7.69 -13.43 -28.13
CA VAL A 54 7.60 -14.90 -28.33
C VAL A 54 8.44 -15.70 -27.31
N THR A 55 9.53 -15.11 -26.80
CA THR A 55 10.41 -15.69 -25.79
C THR A 55 9.81 -15.71 -24.37
N SER A 56 8.69 -15.03 -24.11
CA SER A 56 8.05 -14.99 -22.77
C SER A 56 7.45 -16.34 -22.34
N THR A 57 7.34 -17.29 -23.26
CA THR A 57 6.82 -18.63 -22.96
C THR A 57 7.86 -19.52 -22.27
N THR A 58 9.16 -19.34 -22.48
CA THR A 58 10.19 -20.22 -21.89
C THR A 58 10.18 -20.31 -20.36
N PRO A 59 9.94 -19.24 -19.56
CA PRO A 59 9.85 -19.35 -18.11
C PRO A 59 8.64 -20.13 -17.59
N TRP A 60 7.61 -20.42 -18.41
CA TRP A 60 6.45 -21.21 -17.97
C TRP A 60 6.84 -22.63 -17.53
N ARG A 61 7.94 -23.16 -18.08
CA ARG A 61 8.44 -24.52 -17.81
C ARG A 61 9.47 -24.60 -16.70
N THR A 62 10.02 -23.48 -16.24
CA THR A 62 11.09 -23.46 -15.24
C THR A 62 10.54 -23.11 -13.87
N GLN A 63 10.82 -23.94 -12.86
CA GLN A 63 10.43 -23.65 -11.48
C GLN A 63 11.38 -22.60 -10.88
N THR A 64 10.81 -21.63 -10.16
CA THR A 64 11.58 -20.66 -9.37
C THR A 64 12.06 -21.30 -8.07
N THR A 65 13.33 -21.12 -7.72
CA THR A 65 13.95 -21.66 -6.49
C THR A 65 14.05 -20.61 -5.37
N GLN A 66 13.45 -19.42 -5.55
CA GLN A 66 13.54 -18.34 -4.58
C GLN A 66 12.64 -18.60 -3.35
N ALA A 67 13.14 -18.25 -2.16
CA ALA A 67 12.40 -18.37 -0.93
C ALA A 67 11.23 -17.36 -0.88
N SER A 68 9.99 -17.87 -0.93
CA SER A 68 8.77 -17.05 -0.97
C SER A 68 8.19 -16.71 0.40
N ILE A 69 8.62 -17.39 1.47
CA ILE A 69 8.01 -17.28 2.81
C ILE A 69 8.05 -15.84 3.37
N PRO A 70 9.20 -15.13 3.38
CA PRO A 70 9.24 -13.76 3.91
C PRO A 70 8.38 -12.78 3.09
N LEU A 71 8.29 -13.00 1.78
CA LEU A 71 7.46 -12.19 0.88
C LEU A 71 5.96 -12.44 1.14
N ALA A 72 5.55 -13.69 1.32
CA ALA A 72 4.18 -14.04 1.65
C ALA A 72 3.77 -13.43 3.00
N LEU A 73 4.63 -13.50 4.01
CA LEU A 73 4.35 -12.93 5.32
C LEU A 73 4.18 -11.40 5.24
N SER A 74 5.12 -10.70 4.59
CA SER A 74 5.07 -9.24 4.46
C SER A 74 3.85 -8.75 3.66
N THR A 75 3.43 -9.48 2.62
CA THR A 75 2.22 -9.13 1.85
C THR A 75 0.94 -9.31 2.65
N VAL A 76 0.81 -10.40 3.41
CA VAL A 76 -0.36 -10.62 4.30
C VAL A 76 -0.45 -9.51 5.36
N VAL A 77 0.68 -9.17 5.98
CA VAL A 77 0.80 -8.07 6.94
C VAL A 77 0.38 -6.76 6.30
N ALA A 78 0.88 -6.43 5.10
CA ALA A 78 0.57 -5.18 4.41
C ALA A 78 -0.92 -5.03 4.00
N LEU A 79 -1.62 -6.13 3.72
CA LEU A 79 -3.03 -6.11 3.33
C LEU A 79 -3.98 -6.14 4.53
N GLY A 80 -3.66 -6.92 5.57
CA GLY A 80 -4.63 -7.34 6.60
C GLY A 80 -4.62 -6.59 7.93
N LEU A 81 -3.65 -5.70 8.19
CA LEU A 81 -3.46 -5.12 9.54
C LEU A 81 -4.41 -3.97 9.91
N LEU A 82 -5.24 -3.49 8.98
CA LEU A 82 -6.13 -2.34 9.22
C LEU A 82 -7.19 -2.57 10.33
N PRO A 83 -7.82 -3.75 10.51
CA PRO A 83 -8.76 -4.00 11.60
C PRO A 83 -8.13 -4.03 13.00
N ILE A 84 -6.80 -4.18 13.09
CA ILE A 84 -6.03 -4.26 14.34
C ILE A 84 -5.64 -2.83 14.82
N THR A 85 -6.04 -1.79 14.08
CA THR A 85 -5.84 -0.39 14.43
C THR A 85 -6.25 0.00 15.86
N PRO A 86 -7.45 -0.34 16.38
CA PRO A 86 -7.86 0.07 17.73
C PRO A 86 -7.04 -0.63 18.82
N THR A 87 -6.63 -1.89 18.62
CA THR A 87 -5.81 -2.59 19.61
C THR A 87 -4.39 -2.04 19.68
N VAL A 88 -3.83 -1.59 18.56
CA VAL A 88 -2.51 -0.92 18.54
C VAL A 88 -2.58 0.43 19.26
N MET A 89 -3.64 1.21 19.03
CA MET A 89 -3.83 2.48 19.74
C MET A 89 -3.94 2.27 21.26
N MET A 90 -4.71 1.28 21.69
CA MET A 90 -4.85 0.94 23.12
C MET A 90 -3.56 0.46 23.79
N LEU A 91 -2.61 -0.12 23.04
CA LEU A 91 -1.31 -0.53 23.59
C LEU A 91 -0.33 0.64 23.74
N VAL A 92 -0.53 1.72 22.99
CA VAL A 92 0.38 2.88 22.95
C VAL A 92 -0.06 3.99 23.90
N THR A 93 -1.36 4.06 24.24
CA THR A 93 -1.93 4.95 25.27
C THR A 93 -1.89 4.33 26.65
#